data_AF-A0A6J2XJH3-F1
#
_entry.id   AF-A0A6J2XJH3-F1
#
_cell.length_a   1.000
_cell.length_b   1.000
_cell.length_c   1.000
_cell.angle_alpha   90.00
_cell.angle_beta   90.00
_cell.angle_gamma   90.00
#
_symmetry.space_group_name_H-M   'P 1'
#
loop_
_entity.id
_entity.type
_entity.pdbx_description
1 polymer ?
#
loop_
_entity_poly.entity_id
_entity_poly.type
_entity_poly.pdbx_seq_one_letter_code
_entity_poly.pdbx_strand_id
1 'polypeptide(L)'
;MKSIRGTQYMCMVLGVCSSALPPSTVAQSQKNPRIVFQWNQLEFDYASEAERSADIAAGLFTPATIGPIDVDVYYSRRAPNLNHVFISIPRFVAGIPATFGIVTNRNYSGNPLIRPYPDWSWHKNPEQCKRNRIVSVFRVRIDECGRLWVLDTGKIGSNIICRPQILAFDVETNQVIHRHELGTEVVGAQYLLVTPAVDVRDPNSGCQDTFVYVADVLGYSLIVYDVFRDRSWRIQDKSMYPYPNFGTYNIAGDSFELMDGILGLSLSPNRQGEDRVLFFHAMSSPTENWVYTSDIRNYTRFQDNPASYPEIFHTYNNGRTTQSAAEDINKDGIMFFGLLGDVTIACWSTGTDYGTKQFDIVANNPVTMQFPSGIKVIRNSRGEEELWILTSRFQKIANGSLNTNEPNFRIQAVMIDELVRGSSCQGKHYSQNQIAGASSGYGLSGKRG
;
A
#
# COMPACT_ATOMS: atom_id res chain seq x y z
N MET A 1 6.43 62.74 34.59
CA MET A 1 7.12 61.72 33.78
C MET A 1 6.05 60.91 33.05
N LYS A 2 6.08 60.96 31.70
CA LYS A 2 5.22 60.32 30.67
C LYS A 2 4.01 59.50 31.18
N SER A 3 2.75 59.96 31.08
CA SER A 3 1.90 60.14 29.87
C SER A 3 1.94 58.89 28.98
N ILE A 4 0.85 58.14 28.74
CA ILE A 4 -0.36 58.55 28.00
C ILE A 4 -1.62 57.83 28.54
N ARG A 5 -2.71 58.63 28.62
CA ARG A 5 -4.13 58.26 28.81
C ARG A 5 -4.79 57.98 27.45
N GLY A 6 -5.87 57.18 27.49
CA GLY A 6 -7.07 57.37 26.67
C GLY A 6 -7.17 56.47 25.43
N THR A 7 -8.34 56.00 24.99
CA THR A 7 -9.70 56.52 25.23
C THR A 7 -10.73 55.46 24.83
N GLN A 8 -11.58 55.03 25.76
CA GLN A 8 -12.98 54.69 25.46
C GLN A 8 -13.72 56.02 25.27
N TYR A 9 -14.48 56.17 24.20
CA TYR A 9 -15.93 56.47 24.22
C TYR A 9 -16.45 56.74 22.79
N MET A 10 -17.70 56.29 22.60
CA MET A 10 -18.71 56.86 21.69
C MET A 10 -18.88 56.21 20.31
N CYS A 11 -19.78 55.22 20.25
CA CYS A 11 -20.75 55.11 19.16
C CYS A 11 -22.14 54.90 19.79
N MET A 12 -22.98 55.92 19.67
CA MET A 12 -24.41 55.88 19.97
C MET A 12 -25.17 55.39 18.73
N VAL A 13 -26.16 54.53 18.98
CA VAL A 13 -27.47 54.46 18.29
C VAL A 13 -27.44 54.19 16.78
N LEU A 14 -27.64 52.93 16.40
CA LEU A 14 -28.74 52.43 15.55
C LEU A 14 -28.59 50.90 15.44
N GLY A 15 -29.70 50.18 15.60
CA GLY A 15 -29.73 48.72 15.70
C GLY A 15 -29.22 48.02 14.44
N VAL A 16 -28.31 47.06 14.65
CA VAL A 16 -28.28 45.67 14.18
C VAL A 16 -26.91 45.13 14.63
N CYS A 17 -26.86 44.47 15.79
CA CYS A 17 -25.70 43.65 16.14
C CYS A 17 -25.80 42.35 15.35
N SER A 18 -25.22 42.33 14.14
CA SER A 18 -24.85 41.06 13.51
C SER A 18 -23.75 40.45 14.36
N SER A 19 -24.13 39.54 15.26
CA SER A 19 -23.20 38.62 15.90
C SER A 19 -22.63 37.72 14.81
N ALA A 20 -21.51 38.15 14.22
CA ALA A 20 -20.63 37.23 13.50
C ALA A 20 -20.12 36.22 14.54
N LEU A 21 -20.82 35.09 14.62
CA LEU A 21 -20.31 33.91 15.31
C LEU A 21 -18.95 33.60 14.67
N PRO A 22 -17.87 33.43 15.46
CA PRO A 22 -16.64 32.90 14.91
C PRO A 22 -16.96 31.56 14.23
N PRO A 23 -16.36 31.24 13.08
CA PRO A 23 -16.56 29.94 12.45
C PRO A 23 -16.27 28.89 13.51
N SER A 24 -17.28 28.07 13.78
CA SER A 24 -17.19 26.98 14.73
C SER A 24 -16.10 26.05 14.22
N THR A 25 -14.91 26.12 14.80
CA THR A 25 -13.96 25.02 14.70
C THR A 25 -14.60 23.88 15.47
N VAL A 26 -15.41 23.09 14.76
CA VAL A 26 -15.77 21.75 15.22
C VAL A 26 -14.44 21.05 15.39
N ALA A 27 -13.98 20.92 16.63
CA ALA A 27 -12.90 20.00 16.95
C ALA A 27 -13.41 18.62 16.56
N GLN A 28 -13.07 18.18 15.35
CA GLN A 28 -13.29 16.82 14.91
C GLN A 28 -12.59 15.93 15.95
N SER A 29 -13.37 15.17 16.70
CA SER A 29 -12.83 14.07 17.49
C SER A 29 -12.09 13.16 16.52
N GLN A 30 -10.76 13.29 16.47
CA GLN A 30 -9.91 12.49 15.59
C GLN A 30 -10.11 11.01 15.95
N LYS A 31 -10.68 10.26 15.03
CA LYS A 31 -10.99 8.84 15.23
C LYS A 31 -9.75 8.03 14.92
N ASN A 32 -9.00 7.72 15.95
CA ASN A 32 -7.81 6.89 15.81
C ASN A 32 -8.23 5.43 15.50
N PRO A 33 -7.68 4.81 14.45
CA PRO A 33 -7.84 3.40 14.18
C PRO A 33 -7.55 2.52 15.41
N ARG A 34 -8.33 1.46 15.59
CA ARG A 34 -8.14 0.53 16.71
C ARG A 34 -6.92 -0.33 16.44
N ILE A 35 -6.03 -0.44 17.42
CA ILE A 35 -4.92 -1.39 17.38
C ILE A 35 -5.47 -2.81 17.48
N VAL A 36 -5.17 -3.64 16.47
CA VAL A 36 -5.55 -5.06 16.41
C VAL A 36 -4.40 -5.92 16.91
N PHE A 37 -3.18 -5.66 16.41
CA PHE A 37 -1.96 -6.32 16.85
C PHE A 37 -0.83 -5.29 17.01
N GLN A 38 0.09 -5.57 17.92
CA GLN A 38 1.21 -4.72 18.21
C GLN A 38 2.44 -5.54 18.62
N TRP A 39 3.61 -5.12 18.17
CA TRP A 39 4.88 -5.78 18.45
C TRP A 39 5.92 -4.77 18.90
N ASN A 40 6.72 -5.15 19.89
CA ASN A 40 8.01 -4.53 20.13
C ASN A 40 9.06 -5.09 19.14
N GLN A 41 9.00 -6.40 18.88
CA GLN A 41 9.78 -7.09 17.87
C GLN A 41 8.98 -8.25 17.28
N LEU A 42 9.30 -8.67 16.06
CA LEU A 42 8.63 -9.80 15.44
C LEU A 42 9.09 -11.12 16.05
N GLU A 43 8.14 -12.05 16.23
CA GLU A 43 8.38 -13.40 16.73
C GLU A 43 7.60 -14.41 15.88
N PHE A 44 8.15 -15.62 15.75
CA PHE A 44 7.63 -16.65 14.86
C PHE A 44 7.20 -17.89 15.63
N ASP A 45 6.21 -18.58 15.10
CA ASP A 45 5.58 -19.76 15.68
C ASP A 45 6.43 -21.03 15.47
N TYR A 46 7.58 -21.08 16.14
CA TYR A 46 8.44 -22.26 16.19
C TYR A 46 7.79 -23.40 16.97
N ALA A 47 8.10 -24.65 16.60
CA ALA A 47 7.54 -25.81 17.31
C ALA A 47 8.13 -25.98 18.71
N SER A 48 9.36 -25.49 18.95
CA SER A 48 10.02 -25.51 20.25
C SER A 48 11.03 -24.38 20.41
N GLU A 49 11.38 -24.04 21.66
CA GLU A 49 12.43 -23.06 21.95
C GLU A 49 13.81 -23.53 21.46
N ALA A 50 14.03 -24.85 21.37
CA ALA A 50 15.26 -25.42 20.84
C ALA A 50 15.43 -25.11 19.35
N GLU A 51 14.36 -25.23 18.55
CA GLU A 51 14.38 -24.84 17.14
C GLU A 51 14.60 -23.34 16.97
N ARG A 52 13.88 -22.51 17.74
CA ARG A 52 14.06 -21.06 17.74
C ARG A 52 15.52 -20.68 18.07
N SER A 53 16.08 -21.28 19.11
CA SER A 53 17.47 -21.04 19.54
C SER A 53 18.49 -21.51 18.51
N ALA A 54 18.22 -22.62 17.81
CA ALA A 54 19.08 -23.11 16.74
C ALA A 54 19.10 -22.16 15.54
N ASP A 55 17.93 -21.64 15.12
CA ASP A 55 17.86 -20.66 14.02
C ASP A 55 18.53 -19.33 14.39
N ILE A 56 18.46 -18.92 15.67
CA ILE A 56 19.21 -17.76 16.17
C ILE A 56 20.72 -18.02 16.13
N ALA A 57 21.18 -19.17 16.64
CA ALA A 57 22.59 -19.54 16.65
C ALA A 57 23.17 -19.68 15.23
N ALA A 58 22.35 -20.11 14.26
CA ALA A 58 22.71 -20.21 12.86
C ALA A 58 22.61 -18.88 12.09
N GLY A 59 22.11 -17.81 12.71
CA GLY A 59 21.87 -16.52 12.04
C GLY A 59 20.71 -16.55 11.03
N LEU A 60 19.87 -17.59 11.06
CA LEU A 60 18.65 -17.71 10.24
C LEU A 60 17.51 -16.86 10.81
N PHE A 61 17.54 -16.57 12.10
CA PHE A 61 16.67 -15.61 12.76
C PHE A 61 17.51 -14.59 13.54
N THR A 62 17.38 -13.31 13.18
CA THR A 62 18.00 -12.19 13.91
C THR A 62 16.91 -11.30 14.50
N PRO A 63 16.50 -11.54 15.77
CA PRO A 63 15.54 -10.70 16.46
C PRO A 63 15.93 -9.22 16.44
N ALA A 64 14.97 -8.33 16.70
CA ALA A 64 15.18 -6.88 16.83
C ALA A 64 15.61 -6.09 15.57
N THR A 65 15.85 -6.72 14.42
CA THR A 65 16.32 -6.01 13.19
C THR A 65 15.32 -6.03 12.03
N ILE A 66 14.19 -6.71 12.23
CA ILE A 66 13.26 -7.08 11.16
C ILE A 66 11.95 -6.34 11.35
N GLY A 67 11.41 -5.80 10.26
CA GLY A 67 10.11 -5.13 10.23
C GLY A 67 9.17 -5.71 9.18
N PRO A 68 7.86 -5.71 9.45
CA PRO A 68 6.86 -6.10 8.47
C PRO A 68 6.54 -4.92 7.52
N ILE A 69 5.98 -5.22 6.35
CA ILE A 69 5.66 -4.21 5.33
C ILE A 69 4.17 -4.16 4.99
N ASP A 70 3.50 -5.30 4.86
CA ASP A 70 2.11 -5.34 4.40
C ASP A 70 1.22 -6.17 5.33
N VAL A 71 -0.07 -5.86 5.25
CA VAL A 71 -1.16 -6.62 5.87
C VAL A 71 -2.20 -6.90 4.79
N ASP A 72 -2.86 -8.04 4.86
CA ASP A 72 -4.12 -8.28 4.15
C ASP A 72 -5.01 -9.19 5.02
N VAL A 73 -6.32 -9.09 4.86
CA VAL A 73 -7.26 -9.76 5.75
C VAL A 73 -8.29 -10.54 4.93
N TYR A 74 -8.37 -11.83 5.24
CA TYR A 74 -9.42 -12.69 4.72
C TYR A 74 -10.50 -12.88 5.77
N TYR A 75 -11.74 -12.57 5.39
CA TYR A 75 -12.94 -12.96 6.13
C TYR A 75 -13.61 -14.12 5.39
N SER A 76 -13.61 -15.32 6.00
CA SER A 76 -14.24 -16.48 5.40
C SER A 76 -15.75 -16.32 5.39
N ARG A 77 -16.36 -16.70 4.26
CA ARG A 77 -17.83 -16.78 4.13
C ARG A 77 -18.40 -18.03 4.78
N ARG A 78 -17.57 -19.05 5.01
CA ARG A 78 -17.99 -20.36 5.55
C ARG A 78 -17.94 -20.39 7.07
N ALA A 79 -16.81 -19.98 7.66
CA ALA A 79 -16.62 -20.12 9.10
C ALA A 79 -15.64 -19.06 9.66
N PRO A 80 -15.98 -18.34 10.76
CA PRO A 80 -15.12 -17.28 11.32
C PRO A 80 -13.73 -17.73 11.77
N ASN A 81 -13.54 -19.02 12.11
CA ASN A 81 -12.23 -19.57 12.48
C ASN A 81 -11.26 -19.71 11.30
N LEU A 82 -11.74 -19.50 10.07
CA LEU A 82 -10.93 -19.41 8.85
C LEU A 82 -10.58 -17.96 8.48
N ASN A 83 -10.92 -16.98 9.33
CA ASN A 83 -10.45 -15.62 9.15
C ASN A 83 -8.94 -15.56 9.37
N HIS A 84 -8.24 -14.85 8.50
CA HIS A 84 -6.79 -14.76 8.52
C HIS A 84 -6.35 -13.30 8.40
N VAL A 85 -5.42 -12.90 9.27
CA VAL A 85 -4.68 -11.64 9.12
C VAL A 85 -3.29 -12.02 8.64
N PHE A 86 -3.02 -11.76 7.37
CA PHE A 86 -1.74 -12.01 6.74
C PHE A 86 -0.78 -10.86 7.00
N ILE A 87 0.50 -11.18 7.08
CA ILE A 87 1.58 -10.24 7.30
C ILE A 87 2.79 -10.62 6.43
N SER A 88 3.38 -9.64 5.77
CA SER A 88 4.62 -9.82 4.98
C SER A 88 5.82 -9.18 5.68
N ILE A 89 6.97 -9.85 5.52
CA ILE A 89 8.24 -9.53 6.18
C ILE A 89 9.34 -9.77 5.14
N PRO A 90 9.63 -8.79 4.27
CA PRO A 90 10.50 -9.02 3.12
C PRO A 90 11.92 -9.31 3.59
N ARG A 91 12.63 -10.21 2.93
CA ARG A 91 14.03 -10.52 3.25
C ARG A 91 14.97 -9.42 2.74
N PHE A 92 14.86 -8.21 3.28
CA PHE A 92 15.77 -7.08 3.01
C PHE A 92 17.23 -7.41 3.34
N VAL A 93 17.41 -8.28 4.32
CA VAL A 93 18.68 -8.78 4.83
C VAL A 93 18.51 -10.26 5.17
N ALA A 94 19.61 -10.93 5.50
CA ALA A 94 19.58 -12.25 6.11
C ALA A 94 18.94 -12.20 7.52
N GLY A 95 18.68 -13.37 8.11
CA GLY A 95 18.12 -13.46 9.47
C GLY A 95 16.60 -13.36 9.55
N ILE A 96 15.88 -13.45 8.43
CA ILE A 96 14.41 -13.46 8.38
C ILE A 96 13.93 -14.89 8.09
N PRO A 97 13.44 -15.62 9.12
CA PRO A 97 13.21 -17.06 9.00
C PRO A 97 12.01 -17.38 8.11
N ALA A 98 10.94 -16.59 8.18
CA ALA A 98 9.80 -16.65 7.26
C ALA A 98 9.42 -15.25 6.77
N THR A 99 9.17 -15.12 5.47
CA THR A 99 8.89 -13.82 4.84
C THR A 99 7.40 -13.49 4.73
N PHE A 100 6.55 -14.47 5.02
CA PHE A 100 5.10 -14.33 4.88
C PHE A 100 4.38 -15.31 5.81
N GLY A 101 3.31 -14.84 6.46
CA GLY A 101 2.61 -15.64 7.45
C GLY A 101 1.26 -15.08 7.87
N ILE A 102 0.66 -15.77 8.83
CA ILE A 102 -0.59 -15.40 9.48
C ILE A 102 -0.27 -15.00 10.92
N VAL A 103 -0.81 -13.86 11.36
CA VAL A 103 -0.72 -13.43 12.76
C VAL A 103 -1.63 -14.31 13.63
N THR A 104 -1.09 -14.85 14.71
CA THR A 104 -1.84 -15.71 15.64
C THR A 104 -2.19 -14.97 16.94
N ASN A 105 -3.12 -15.54 17.71
CA ASN A 105 -3.44 -15.04 19.06
C ASN A 105 -2.47 -15.56 20.14
N ARG A 106 -1.48 -16.38 19.78
CA ARG A 106 -0.42 -16.82 20.70
C ARG A 106 0.65 -15.74 20.78
N ASN A 107 1.35 -15.69 21.91
CA ASN A 107 2.37 -14.68 22.15
C ASN A 107 3.66 -15.30 22.68
N TYR A 108 4.78 -14.67 22.36
CA TYR A 108 6.08 -14.90 22.97
C TYR A 108 6.60 -13.59 23.54
N SER A 109 6.83 -13.54 24.85
CA SER A 109 7.26 -12.33 25.57
C SER A 109 6.40 -11.08 25.25
N GLY A 110 5.08 -11.27 25.14
CA GLY A 110 4.11 -10.20 24.83
C GLY A 110 4.00 -9.82 23.35
N ASN A 111 4.74 -10.47 22.44
CA ASN A 111 4.66 -10.23 21.01
C ASN A 111 3.80 -11.33 20.33
N PRO A 112 2.79 -10.97 19.50
CA PRO A 112 2.00 -11.94 18.75
C PRO A 112 2.86 -12.79 17.82
N LEU A 113 2.66 -14.10 17.84
CA LEU A 113 3.42 -15.05 17.02
C LEU A 113 2.92 -15.05 15.58
N ILE A 114 3.85 -15.08 14.63
CA ILE A 114 3.59 -15.19 13.20
C ILE A 114 3.82 -16.63 12.77
N ARG A 115 2.75 -17.27 12.26
CA ARG A 115 2.81 -18.63 11.71
C ARG A 115 3.13 -18.56 10.21
N PRO A 116 4.23 -19.15 9.73
CA PRO A 116 4.59 -19.10 8.32
C PRO A 116 3.49 -19.68 7.42
N TYR A 117 3.29 -19.05 6.27
CA TYR A 117 2.25 -19.46 5.32
C TYR A 117 2.85 -20.02 4.02
N PRO A 118 2.30 -21.13 3.47
CA PRO A 118 1.28 -21.99 4.12
C PRO A 118 1.87 -22.77 5.31
N ASP A 119 3.19 -23.01 5.32
CA ASP A 119 3.93 -23.62 6.41
C ASP A 119 5.45 -23.35 6.29
N TRP A 120 6.23 -23.79 7.28
CA TRP A 120 7.69 -23.62 7.35
C TRP A 120 8.47 -24.15 6.13
N SER A 121 7.98 -25.20 5.46
CA SER A 121 8.71 -25.85 4.36
C SER A 121 8.87 -24.95 3.14
N TRP A 122 8.00 -23.95 2.99
CA TRP A 122 8.03 -22.97 1.90
C TRP A 122 9.09 -21.89 2.09
N HIS A 123 9.53 -21.66 3.34
CA HIS A 123 10.46 -20.58 3.70
C HIS A 123 11.88 -21.08 3.92
N LYS A 124 12.06 -22.37 4.23
CA LYS A 124 13.36 -22.99 4.52
C LYS A 124 14.13 -23.30 3.23
N ASN A 125 15.45 -23.10 3.28
CA ASN A 125 16.40 -23.39 2.21
C ASN A 125 16.00 -22.79 0.85
N PRO A 126 15.70 -21.48 0.79
CA PRO A 126 15.26 -20.81 -0.44
C PRO A 126 16.26 -20.93 -1.59
N GLU A 127 17.56 -21.07 -1.28
CA GLU A 127 18.66 -21.26 -2.23
C GLU A 127 18.56 -22.53 -3.07
N GLN A 128 17.79 -23.52 -2.61
CA GLN A 128 17.54 -24.73 -3.39
C GLN A 128 16.53 -24.51 -4.52
N CYS A 129 15.89 -23.34 -4.56
CA CYS A 129 14.92 -22.97 -5.58
C CYS A 129 13.86 -24.04 -5.84
N LYS A 130 13.41 -24.74 -4.80
CA LYS A 130 12.38 -25.79 -4.88
C LYS A 130 11.11 -25.27 -5.55
N ARG A 131 10.33 -26.19 -6.13
CA ARG A 131 9.02 -25.86 -6.71
C ARG A 131 8.11 -25.16 -5.70
N ASN A 132 8.01 -25.70 -4.48
CA ASN A 132 7.26 -25.08 -3.39
C ASN A 132 8.22 -24.22 -2.56
N ARG A 133 8.37 -22.96 -2.95
CA ARG A 133 9.20 -21.97 -2.27
C ARG A 133 8.51 -20.61 -2.24
N ILE A 134 8.87 -19.82 -1.23
CA ILE A 134 8.71 -18.38 -1.18
C ILE A 134 10.03 -17.81 -0.66
N VAL A 135 10.73 -17.03 -1.48
CA VAL A 135 12.02 -16.44 -1.10
C VAL A 135 11.82 -15.15 -0.30
N SER A 136 11.10 -14.17 -0.85
CA SER A 136 10.85 -12.88 -0.18
C SER A 136 9.57 -12.23 -0.69
N VAL A 137 8.68 -11.82 0.21
CA VAL A 137 7.38 -11.21 -0.12
C VAL A 137 7.31 -9.80 0.43
N PHE A 138 6.99 -8.84 -0.45
CA PHE A 138 6.76 -7.45 -0.08
C PHE A 138 5.31 -7.16 0.26
N ARG A 139 4.42 -7.42 -0.68
CA ARG A 139 2.99 -7.18 -0.54
C ARG A 139 2.20 -8.33 -1.12
N VAL A 140 0.99 -8.47 -0.63
CA VAL A 140 0.03 -9.48 -1.10
C VAL A 140 -1.30 -8.80 -1.45
N ARG A 141 -2.14 -9.50 -2.20
CA ARG A 141 -3.51 -9.07 -2.46
C ARG A 141 -4.45 -10.26 -2.42
N ILE A 142 -5.47 -10.19 -1.59
CA ILE A 142 -6.61 -11.09 -1.66
C ILE A 142 -7.62 -10.49 -2.65
N ASP A 143 -8.03 -11.28 -3.64
CA ASP A 143 -9.07 -10.86 -4.59
C ASP A 143 -10.48 -11.27 -4.15
N GLU A 144 -11.47 -10.80 -4.89
CA GLU A 144 -12.90 -10.99 -4.63
C GLU A 144 -13.33 -12.47 -4.68
N CYS A 145 -12.47 -13.33 -5.22
CA CYS A 145 -12.66 -14.76 -5.41
C CYS A 145 -12.04 -15.60 -4.29
N GLY A 146 -11.45 -14.96 -3.28
CA GLY A 146 -10.79 -15.65 -2.18
C GLY A 146 -9.45 -16.26 -2.58
N ARG A 147 -8.79 -15.72 -3.61
CA ARG A 147 -7.44 -16.09 -4.00
C ARG A 147 -6.45 -15.09 -3.41
N LEU A 148 -5.45 -15.60 -2.71
CA LEU A 148 -4.35 -14.82 -2.15
C LEU A 148 -3.19 -14.81 -3.12
N TRP A 149 -2.95 -13.65 -3.72
CA TRP A 149 -1.86 -13.39 -4.64
C TRP A 149 -0.61 -12.97 -3.87
N VAL A 150 0.46 -13.76 -4.03
CA VAL A 150 1.74 -13.58 -3.35
C VAL A 150 2.81 -13.30 -4.40
N LEU A 151 3.47 -12.14 -4.27
CA LEU A 151 4.57 -11.74 -5.13
C LEU A 151 5.90 -12.11 -4.45
N ASP A 152 6.55 -13.16 -4.94
CA ASP A 152 7.87 -13.60 -4.47
C ASP A 152 8.95 -12.99 -5.37
N THR A 153 9.80 -12.14 -4.77
CA THR A 153 10.84 -11.41 -5.51
C THR A 153 12.01 -12.30 -5.92
N GLY A 154 12.15 -13.48 -5.31
CA GLY A 154 13.32 -14.34 -5.54
C GLY A 154 14.62 -13.78 -4.95
N LYS A 155 14.59 -12.70 -4.16
CA LYS A 155 15.79 -12.02 -3.64
C LYS A 155 15.92 -12.11 -2.12
N ILE A 156 17.16 -12.16 -1.63
CA ILE A 156 17.52 -11.90 -0.23
C ILE A 156 18.53 -10.75 -0.23
N GLY A 157 18.13 -9.61 0.33
CA GLY A 157 18.79 -8.34 0.11
C GLY A 157 18.90 -8.03 -1.39
N SER A 158 20.10 -7.72 -1.85
CA SER A 158 20.38 -7.48 -3.26
C SER A 158 20.59 -8.76 -4.08
N ASN A 159 20.83 -9.91 -3.41
CA ASN A 159 21.18 -11.16 -4.08
C ASN A 159 19.95 -11.81 -4.71
N ILE A 160 20.03 -12.11 -6.01
CA ILE A 160 19.04 -12.94 -6.71
C ILE A 160 19.32 -14.39 -6.34
N ILE A 161 18.39 -15.01 -5.62
CA ILE A 161 18.47 -16.40 -5.19
C ILE A 161 17.78 -17.30 -6.21
N CYS A 162 16.56 -16.93 -6.60
CA CYS A 162 15.78 -17.66 -7.60
C CYS A 162 15.06 -16.69 -8.54
N ARG A 163 14.44 -17.23 -9.61
CA ARG A 163 13.54 -16.44 -10.45
C ARG A 163 12.37 -15.89 -9.61
N PRO A 164 12.00 -14.62 -9.80
CA PRO A 164 10.78 -14.07 -9.20
C PRO A 164 9.56 -14.77 -9.75
N GLN A 165 8.49 -14.81 -8.96
CA GLN A 165 7.27 -15.50 -9.33
C GLN A 165 6.02 -14.86 -8.71
N ILE A 166 4.90 -15.03 -9.40
CA ILE A 166 3.57 -14.70 -8.91
C ILE A 166 2.89 -16.02 -8.54
N LEU A 167 2.41 -16.11 -7.30
CA LEU A 167 1.67 -17.26 -6.79
C LEU A 167 0.24 -16.84 -6.48
N ALA A 168 -0.72 -17.75 -6.67
CA ALA A 168 -2.04 -17.60 -6.08
C ALA A 168 -2.36 -18.85 -5.23
N PHE A 169 -2.83 -18.61 -4.01
CA PHE A 169 -3.34 -19.63 -3.11
C PHE A 169 -4.85 -19.50 -2.99
N ASP A 170 -5.57 -20.61 -3.00
CA ASP A 170 -6.93 -20.64 -2.46
C ASP A 170 -6.83 -20.51 -0.94
N VAL A 171 -7.40 -19.43 -0.39
CA VAL A 171 -7.20 -19.09 1.03
C VAL A 171 -7.87 -20.09 1.97
N GLU A 172 -8.98 -20.70 1.56
CA GLU A 172 -9.72 -21.62 2.43
C GLU A 172 -9.04 -22.99 2.52
N THR A 173 -8.43 -23.45 1.42
CA THR A 173 -7.77 -24.75 1.33
C THR A 173 -6.26 -24.68 1.55
N ASN A 174 -5.68 -23.46 1.51
CA ASN A 174 -4.24 -23.21 1.53
C ASN A 174 -3.46 -23.88 0.40
N GLN A 175 -4.15 -24.20 -0.69
CA GLN A 175 -3.54 -24.85 -1.85
C GLN A 175 -3.11 -23.82 -2.88
N VAL A 176 -1.97 -24.10 -3.51
CA VAL A 176 -1.49 -23.31 -4.64
C VAL A 176 -2.38 -23.65 -5.83
N ILE A 177 -3.08 -22.65 -6.34
CA ILE A 177 -3.97 -22.77 -7.49
C ILE A 177 -3.36 -22.15 -8.75
N HIS A 178 -2.34 -21.30 -8.60
CA HIS A 178 -1.66 -20.67 -9.71
C HIS A 178 -0.18 -20.39 -9.42
N ARG A 179 0.65 -20.45 -10.47
CA ARG A 179 2.07 -20.09 -10.41
C ARG A 179 2.55 -19.60 -11.78
N HIS A 180 3.22 -18.46 -11.78
CA HIS A 180 3.91 -17.91 -12.95
C HIS A 180 5.31 -17.45 -12.55
N GLU A 181 6.36 -18.03 -13.13
CA GLU A 181 7.72 -17.49 -12.97
C GLU A 181 7.95 -16.38 -13.99
N LEU A 182 8.45 -15.24 -13.53
CA LEU A 182 8.74 -14.11 -14.40
C LEU A 182 10.12 -14.27 -15.04
N GLY A 183 10.16 -14.24 -16.37
CA GLY A 183 11.39 -14.32 -17.15
C GLY A 183 12.26 -13.08 -17.01
N THR A 184 13.57 -13.24 -17.21
CA THR A 184 14.58 -12.18 -17.11
C THR A 184 14.34 -11.03 -18.10
N GLU A 185 13.73 -11.34 -19.24
CA GLU A 185 13.32 -10.38 -20.27
C GLU A 185 12.18 -9.47 -19.81
N VAL A 186 11.36 -9.92 -18.85
CA VAL A 186 10.25 -9.13 -18.28
C VAL A 186 10.74 -8.28 -17.11
N VAL A 187 11.50 -8.88 -16.19
CA VAL A 187 11.96 -8.18 -14.98
C VAL A 187 13.19 -7.29 -15.22
N GLY A 188 13.95 -7.54 -16.27
CA GLY A 188 15.17 -6.78 -16.55
C GLY A 188 16.33 -7.09 -15.59
N ALA A 189 17.45 -6.41 -15.79
CA ALA A 189 18.69 -6.66 -15.03
C ALA A 189 18.65 -6.14 -13.59
N GLN A 190 17.96 -5.02 -13.36
CA GLN A 190 17.78 -4.43 -12.04
C GLN A 190 16.29 -4.39 -11.74
N TYR A 191 15.87 -5.14 -10.72
CA TYR A 191 14.48 -5.20 -10.30
C TYR A 191 14.35 -5.38 -8.79
N LEU A 192 13.22 -4.92 -8.27
CA LEU A 192 12.66 -5.28 -6.99
C LEU A 192 11.14 -5.17 -7.09
N LEU A 193 10.46 -6.31 -7.16
CA LEU A 193 9.01 -6.35 -7.35
C LEU A 193 8.33 -6.20 -5.98
N VAL A 194 7.50 -5.17 -5.78
CA VAL A 194 7.03 -4.83 -4.42
C VAL A 194 5.52 -4.86 -4.22
N THR A 195 4.73 -4.53 -5.23
CA THR A 195 3.27 -4.36 -5.05
C THR A 195 2.53 -5.07 -6.18
N PRO A 196 1.70 -6.09 -5.88
CA PRO A 196 0.71 -6.61 -6.81
C PRO A 196 -0.64 -5.88 -6.67
N ALA A 197 -1.25 -5.52 -7.80
CA ALA A 197 -2.65 -5.15 -7.90
C ALA A 197 -3.38 -6.15 -8.80
N VAL A 198 -4.49 -6.71 -8.33
CA VAL A 198 -5.20 -7.81 -9.00
C VAL A 198 -6.50 -7.29 -9.59
N ASP A 199 -6.67 -7.45 -10.89
CA ASP A 199 -7.79 -6.97 -11.68
C ASP A 199 -8.65 -8.13 -12.17
N VAL A 200 -9.63 -8.52 -11.36
CA VAL A 200 -10.63 -9.52 -11.71
C VAL A 200 -11.82 -8.86 -12.41
N ARG A 201 -12.08 -9.25 -13.66
CA ARG A 201 -13.16 -8.69 -14.49
C ARG A 201 -14.43 -9.51 -14.47
N ASP A 202 -14.33 -10.77 -14.10
CA ASP A 202 -15.41 -11.74 -14.05
C ASP A 202 -15.57 -12.37 -12.65
N PRO A 203 -15.68 -11.58 -11.57
CA PRO A 203 -15.68 -12.09 -10.19
C PRO A 203 -16.86 -13.04 -9.88
N ASN A 204 -17.91 -13.01 -10.71
CA ASN A 204 -19.09 -13.88 -10.60
C ASN A 204 -19.12 -14.99 -11.67
N SER A 205 -18.11 -15.10 -12.54
CA SER A 205 -18.07 -16.07 -13.65
C SER A 205 -16.77 -16.90 -13.68
N GLY A 206 -16.24 -17.23 -12.50
CA GLY A 206 -15.09 -18.14 -12.37
C GLY A 206 -13.73 -17.47 -12.26
N CYS A 207 -13.67 -16.13 -12.32
CA CYS A 207 -12.46 -15.35 -12.04
C CYS A 207 -11.29 -15.66 -13.00
N GLN A 208 -11.58 -16.04 -14.24
CA GLN A 208 -10.56 -16.40 -15.23
C GLN A 208 -10.03 -15.17 -15.96
N ASP A 209 -10.87 -14.15 -16.17
CA ASP A 209 -10.46 -12.86 -16.71
C ASP A 209 -9.80 -12.03 -15.60
N THR A 210 -8.56 -12.41 -15.30
CA THR A 210 -7.72 -11.79 -14.27
C THR A 210 -6.43 -11.29 -14.87
N PHE A 211 -6.08 -10.06 -14.51
CA PHE A 211 -4.76 -9.50 -14.74
C PHE A 211 -4.09 -9.18 -13.40
N VAL A 212 -2.77 -9.30 -13.34
CA VAL A 212 -1.97 -8.85 -12.19
C VAL A 212 -1.00 -7.78 -12.68
N TYR A 213 -1.07 -6.60 -12.08
CA TYR A 213 -0.13 -5.51 -12.30
C TYR A 213 0.88 -5.53 -11.15
N VAL A 214 2.18 -5.52 -11.45
CA VAL A 214 3.22 -5.51 -10.42
C VAL A 214 4.20 -4.36 -10.59
N ALA A 215 4.38 -3.60 -9.52
CA ALA A 215 5.30 -2.48 -9.46
C ALA A 215 6.74 -2.97 -9.23
N ASP A 216 7.67 -2.53 -10.08
CA ASP A 216 9.10 -2.75 -9.97
C ASP A 216 9.81 -1.44 -9.59
N VAL A 217 10.15 -1.29 -8.29
CA VAL A 217 10.66 -0.02 -7.75
C VAL A 217 12.08 0.29 -8.21
N LEU A 218 12.91 -0.71 -8.54
CA LEU A 218 14.28 -0.48 -8.99
C LEU A 218 14.39 -0.43 -10.51
N GLY A 219 13.51 -1.14 -11.22
CA GLY A 219 13.48 -1.09 -12.67
C GLY A 219 12.54 -0.02 -13.25
N TYR A 220 11.89 0.75 -12.37
CA TYR A 220 10.99 1.87 -12.71
C TYR A 220 9.96 1.48 -13.77
N SER A 221 9.28 0.36 -13.52
CA SER A 221 8.41 -0.26 -14.51
C SER A 221 7.19 -0.91 -13.89
N LEU A 222 6.17 -1.09 -14.72
CA LEU A 222 5.00 -1.89 -14.41
C LEU A 222 5.09 -3.20 -15.19
N ILE A 223 4.96 -4.32 -14.50
CA ILE A 223 4.78 -5.63 -15.13
C ILE A 223 3.29 -5.92 -15.19
N VAL A 224 2.80 -6.30 -16.37
CA VAL A 224 1.43 -6.78 -16.54
C VAL A 224 1.46 -8.27 -16.78
N TYR A 225 0.61 -9.01 -16.07
CA TYR A 225 0.45 -10.45 -16.22
C TYR A 225 -0.99 -10.78 -16.57
N ASP A 226 -1.21 -11.34 -17.77
CA ASP A 226 -2.47 -11.94 -18.21
C ASP A 226 -2.50 -13.39 -17.69
N VAL A 227 -3.36 -13.63 -16.69
CA VAL A 227 -3.46 -14.95 -16.02
C VAL A 227 -4.02 -15.99 -16.98
N PHE A 228 -5.00 -15.62 -17.81
CA PHE A 228 -5.66 -16.56 -18.72
C PHE A 228 -4.73 -17.03 -19.84
N ARG A 229 -3.92 -16.12 -20.40
CA ARG A 229 -2.96 -16.43 -21.46
C ARG A 229 -1.58 -16.85 -20.96
N ASP A 230 -1.40 -16.87 -19.64
CA ASP A 230 -0.13 -17.15 -18.97
C ASP A 230 1.05 -16.34 -19.57
N ARG A 231 0.83 -15.02 -19.72
CA ARG A 231 1.78 -14.12 -20.40
C ARG A 231 2.02 -12.88 -19.58
N SER A 232 3.29 -12.51 -19.42
CA SER A 232 3.69 -11.25 -18.80
C SER A 232 4.51 -10.37 -19.74
N TRP A 233 4.38 -9.05 -19.59
CA TRP A 233 5.20 -8.06 -20.29
C TRP A 233 5.53 -6.87 -19.40
N ARG A 234 6.57 -6.13 -19.79
CA ARG A 234 7.07 -4.95 -19.10
C ARG A 234 6.54 -3.69 -19.78
N ILE A 235 6.23 -2.68 -18.98
CA ILE A 235 5.80 -1.35 -19.41
C ILE A 235 6.65 -0.33 -18.66
N GLN A 236 7.12 0.70 -19.37
CA GLN A 236 7.89 1.78 -18.78
C GLN A 236 7.31 3.14 -19.18
N ASP A 237 7.27 4.05 -18.22
CA ASP A 237 6.95 5.46 -18.43
C ASP A 237 7.70 6.34 -17.42
N LYS A 238 7.93 7.60 -17.78
CA LYS A 238 8.60 8.58 -16.91
C LYS A 238 7.88 8.82 -15.58
N SER A 239 6.57 8.64 -15.52
CA SER A 239 5.77 8.77 -14.28
C SER A 239 6.12 7.73 -13.21
N MET A 240 6.83 6.67 -13.59
CA MET A 240 7.23 5.58 -12.70
C MET A 240 8.57 5.84 -11.99
N TYR A 241 9.26 6.94 -12.33
CA TYR A 241 10.58 7.29 -11.79
C TYR A 241 10.44 8.05 -10.45
N PRO A 242 11.43 7.88 -9.54
CA PRO A 242 11.52 8.70 -8.33
C PRO A 242 11.90 10.15 -8.67
N TYR A 243 11.43 11.07 -7.83
CA TYR A 243 11.76 12.49 -7.88
C TYR A 243 12.89 12.78 -6.89
N PRO A 244 14.06 13.27 -7.32
CA PRO A 244 15.24 13.45 -6.45
C PRO A 244 14.98 14.29 -5.19
N ASN A 245 14.14 15.32 -5.29
CA ASN A 245 13.80 16.20 -4.15
C ASN A 245 12.94 15.49 -3.08
N PHE A 246 12.51 14.26 -3.34
CA PHE A 246 11.73 13.41 -2.44
C PHE A 246 12.48 12.12 -2.08
N GLY A 247 13.81 12.07 -2.28
CA GLY A 247 14.65 10.95 -1.86
C GLY A 247 14.89 10.87 -0.35
N THR A 248 14.91 12.03 0.32
CA THR A 248 15.08 12.12 1.77
C THR A 248 13.73 12.00 2.48
N TYR A 249 13.61 11.02 3.36
CA TYR A 249 12.44 10.82 4.23
C TYR A 249 12.72 11.43 5.58
N ASN A 250 11.74 12.13 6.16
CA ASN A 250 11.81 12.69 7.50
C ASN A 250 10.56 12.26 8.27
N ILE A 251 10.70 11.31 9.20
CA ILE A 251 9.56 10.71 9.90
C ILE A 251 9.82 10.76 11.39
N ALA A 252 8.97 11.48 12.13
CA ALA A 252 9.06 11.62 13.58
C ALA A 252 10.46 12.05 14.09
N GLY A 253 11.17 12.88 13.31
CA GLY A 253 12.48 13.44 13.65
C GLY A 253 13.69 12.62 13.21
N ASP A 254 13.51 11.40 12.68
CA ASP A 254 14.59 10.65 12.05
C ASP A 254 14.55 10.81 10.53
N SER A 255 15.71 10.75 9.90
CA SER A 255 15.85 10.83 8.45
C SER A 255 16.57 9.60 7.87
N PHE A 256 16.20 9.23 6.65
CA PHE A 256 16.87 8.20 5.84
C PHE A 256 16.65 8.47 4.35
N GLU A 257 17.43 7.82 3.49
CA GLU A 257 17.40 7.99 2.04
C GLU A 257 16.79 6.77 1.34
N LEU A 258 15.92 7.00 0.36
CA LEU A 258 15.38 5.97 -0.51
C LEU A 258 14.99 6.61 -1.86
N MET A 259 15.32 5.95 -2.97
CA MET A 259 15.04 6.43 -4.33
C MET A 259 14.22 5.38 -5.11
N ASP A 260 13.18 4.88 -4.46
CA ASP A 260 12.31 3.86 -5.02
C ASP A 260 11.30 4.50 -6.00
N GLY A 261 11.15 3.88 -7.17
CA GLY A 261 10.18 4.29 -8.19
C GLY A 261 8.76 3.81 -7.87
N ILE A 262 7.99 3.51 -8.92
CA ILE A 262 6.60 3.03 -8.85
C ILE A 262 6.40 2.00 -7.73
N LEU A 263 5.45 2.27 -6.83
CA LEU A 263 5.20 1.43 -5.65
C LEU A 263 3.71 1.35 -5.31
N GLY A 264 3.03 2.47 -5.12
CA GLY A 264 1.59 2.51 -4.83
C GLY A 264 0.82 2.11 -6.09
N LEU A 265 -0.09 1.14 -5.97
CA LEU A 265 -0.97 0.69 -7.05
C LEU A 265 -2.38 0.52 -6.48
N SER A 266 -3.35 1.25 -7.01
CA SER A 266 -4.77 1.10 -6.65
C SER A 266 -5.65 1.06 -7.87
N LEU A 267 -6.58 0.11 -7.90
CA LEU A 267 -7.55 0.04 -8.99
C LEU A 267 -8.82 0.78 -8.61
N SER A 268 -9.37 1.56 -9.55
CA SER A 268 -10.71 2.14 -9.40
C SER A 268 -11.77 1.04 -9.18
N PRO A 269 -12.94 1.38 -8.62
CA PRO A 269 -14.05 0.44 -8.53
C PRO A 269 -14.38 -0.17 -9.90
N ASN A 270 -14.60 -1.49 -9.93
CA ASN A 270 -15.04 -2.18 -11.15
C ASN A 270 -16.54 -1.92 -11.37
N ARG A 271 -16.87 -1.15 -12.42
CA ARG A 271 -18.25 -0.79 -12.78
C ARG A 271 -18.57 -1.33 -14.16
N GLN A 272 -19.76 -1.93 -14.28
CA GLN A 272 -20.18 -2.52 -15.54
C GLN A 272 -20.29 -1.44 -16.64
N GLY A 273 -19.66 -1.70 -17.80
CA GLY A 273 -19.67 -0.79 -18.94
C GLY A 273 -18.66 0.35 -18.86
N GLU A 274 -17.89 0.46 -17.78
CA GLU A 274 -16.78 1.39 -17.61
C GLU A 274 -15.44 0.65 -17.75
N ASP A 275 -14.42 1.34 -18.24
CA ASP A 275 -13.05 0.80 -18.10
C ASP A 275 -12.58 0.97 -16.64
N ARG A 276 -11.56 0.22 -16.24
CA ARG A 276 -10.95 0.38 -14.92
C ARG A 276 -9.72 1.26 -15.04
N VAL A 277 -9.49 2.11 -14.05
CA VAL A 277 -8.31 2.95 -13.97
C VAL A 277 -7.35 2.33 -12.96
N LEU A 278 -6.07 2.23 -13.33
CA LEU A 278 -5.00 1.95 -12.39
C LEU A 278 -4.38 3.28 -11.98
N PHE A 279 -4.53 3.64 -10.71
CA PHE A 279 -3.79 4.73 -10.07
C PHE A 279 -2.45 4.21 -9.58
N PHE A 280 -1.42 5.04 -9.67
CA PHE A 280 -0.09 4.69 -9.21
C PHE A 280 0.81 5.89 -8.95
N HIS A 281 1.75 5.69 -8.03
CA HIS A 281 2.82 6.65 -7.77
C HIS A 281 4.14 5.97 -7.45
N ALA A 282 5.24 6.72 -7.66
CA ALA A 282 6.54 6.35 -7.15
C ALA A 282 6.66 6.63 -5.65
N MET A 283 7.36 5.74 -4.93
CA MET A 283 7.60 5.85 -3.48
C MET A 283 8.27 7.18 -3.11
N SER A 284 9.27 7.59 -3.89
CA SER A 284 9.95 8.87 -3.74
C SER A 284 9.32 9.93 -4.65
N SER A 285 8.03 10.22 -4.50
CA SER A 285 7.32 11.21 -5.33
C SER A 285 6.12 11.88 -4.62
N PRO A 286 5.82 13.16 -4.92
CA PRO A 286 4.59 13.81 -4.51
C PRO A 286 3.42 13.54 -5.46
N THR A 287 3.68 13.01 -6.66
CA THR A 287 2.68 12.91 -7.74
C THR A 287 1.79 11.69 -7.57
N GLU A 288 0.58 11.81 -8.10
CA GLU A 288 -0.29 10.67 -8.40
C GLU A 288 -0.46 10.59 -9.91
N ASN A 289 -0.53 9.37 -10.42
CA ASN A 289 -0.64 9.11 -11.85
C ASN A 289 -1.75 8.09 -12.08
N TRP A 290 -2.21 8.00 -13.32
CA TRP A 290 -3.21 7.03 -13.69
C TRP A 290 -3.11 6.61 -15.15
N VAL A 291 -3.63 5.42 -15.44
CA VAL A 291 -3.73 4.85 -16.78
C VAL A 291 -4.99 3.98 -16.89
N TYR A 292 -5.60 3.96 -18.07
CA TYR A 292 -6.68 3.02 -18.35
C TYR A 292 -6.13 1.60 -18.48
N THR A 293 -6.75 0.67 -17.77
CA THR A 293 -6.35 -0.73 -17.78
C THR A 293 -6.57 -1.40 -19.14
N SER A 294 -7.55 -0.96 -19.95
CA SER A 294 -7.68 -1.46 -21.33
C SER A 294 -6.45 -1.16 -22.20
N ASP A 295 -5.78 -0.04 -21.94
CA ASP A 295 -4.58 0.37 -22.67
C ASP A 295 -3.37 -0.50 -22.30
N ILE A 296 -3.13 -0.72 -21.01
CA ILE A 296 -1.97 -1.50 -20.52
C ILE A 296 -2.15 -3.02 -20.65
N ARG A 297 -3.38 -3.52 -20.74
CA ARG A 297 -3.69 -4.93 -21.02
C ARG A 297 -3.43 -5.33 -22.48
N ASN A 298 -3.30 -4.34 -23.38
CA ASN A 298 -3.02 -4.61 -24.79
C ASN A 298 -1.53 -4.92 -25.02
N TYR A 299 -1.16 -6.20 -24.92
CA TYR A 299 0.20 -6.68 -25.11
C TYR A 299 0.88 -6.17 -26.39
N THR A 300 0.16 -6.08 -27.52
CA THR A 300 0.78 -5.71 -28.80
C THR A 300 1.33 -4.29 -28.81
N ARG A 301 0.88 -3.42 -27.89
CA ARG A 301 1.47 -2.09 -27.72
C ARG A 301 2.90 -2.17 -27.19
N PHE A 302 3.19 -3.11 -26.28
CA PHE A 302 4.47 -3.14 -25.55
C PHE A 302 5.41 -4.26 -25.97
N GLN A 303 4.98 -5.14 -26.90
CA GLN A 303 5.75 -6.33 -27.29
C GLN A 303 7.15 -6.00 -27.83
N ASP A 304 7.29 -4.90 -28.58
CA ASP A 304 8.55 -4.53 -29.25
C ASP A 304 9.36 -3.52 -28.41
N ASN A 305 8.67 -2.64 -27.69
CA ASN A 305 9.29 -1.62 -26.85
C ASN A 305 8.39 -1.34 -25.62
N PRO A 306 8.87 -1.57 -24.38
CA PRO A 306 8.15 -1.26 -23.15
C PRO A 306 7.72 0.20 -22.97
N ALA A 307 8.38 1.15 -23.63
CA ALA A 307 8.17 2.60 -23.49
C ALA A 307 7.52 3.26 -24.72
N SER A 308 6.79 2.48 -25.53
CA SER A 308 6.31 2.89 -26.87
C SER A 308 5.07 3.80 -26.87
N TYR A 309 4.28 3.83 -25.80
CA TYR A 309 3.03 4.59 -25.71
C TYR A 309 2.99 5.50 -24.46
N PRO A 310 3.84 6.53 -24.36
CA PRO A 310 3.87 7.41 -23.19
C PRO A 310 2.60 8.26 -23.00
N GLU A 311 1.81 8.48 -24.06
CA GLU A 311 0.63 9.36 -24.06
C GLU A 311 -0.58 8.80 -23.32
N ILE A 312 -0.60 7.51 -23.00
CA ILE A 312 -1.68 6.86 -22.23
C ILE A 312 -1.51 7.04 -20.72
N PHE A 313 -0.33 7.49 -20.27
CA PHE A 313 -0.03 7.74 -18.87
C PHE A 313 -0.29 9.20 -18.54
N HIS A 314 -1.01 9.41 -17.44
CA HIS A 314 -1.46 10.72 -17.04
C HIS A 314 -0.95 11.04 -15.63
N THR A 315 -0.32 12.20 -15.48
CA THR A 315 0.14 12.73 -14.18
C THR A 315 -0.75 13.88 -13.77
N TYR A 316 -1.20 13.91 -12.52
CA TYR A 316 -1.91 15.07 -12.01
C TYR A 316 -0.99 16.28 -11.82
N ASN A 317 -1.54 17.49 -12.01
CA ASN A 317 -0.75 18.73 -11.98
C ASN A 317 -0.27 19.14 -10.57
N ASN A 318 -1.05 18.82 -9.53
CA ASN A 318 -0.63 19.06 -8.15
C ASN A 318 -0.19 17.75 -7.49
N GLY A 319 0.37 17.84 -6.28
CA GLY A 319 0.85 16.68 -5.55
C GLY A 319 0.63 16.79 -4.04
N ARG A 320 1.10 15.75 -3.35
CA ARG A 320 1.25 15.69 -1.89
C ARG A 320 2.42 16.57 -1.45
N THR A 321 2.43 16.90 -0.16
CA THR A 321 3.55 17.58 0.52
C THR A 321 4.70 16.64 0.85
N THR A 322 4.40 15.36 1.05
CA THR A 322 5.35 14.33 1.47
C THR A 322 5.15 13.06 0.64
N GLN A 323 6.10 12.13 0.76
CA GLN A 323 6.04 10.82 0.11
C GLN A 323 4.85 9.99 0.63
N SER A 324 4.43 9.03 -0.19
CA SER A 324 3.45 8.02 0.19
C SER A 324 3.96 6.63 -0.15
N ALA A 325 3.48 5.62 0.59
CA ALA A 325 3.85 4.23 0.40
C ALA A 325 2.65 3.43 -0.16
N ALA A 326 1.89 2.78 0.70
CA ALA A 326 0.69 2.07 0.27
C ALA A 326 -0.49 3.02 0.08
N GLU A 327 -1.38 2.60 -0.82
CA GLU A 327 -2.68 3.21 -1.09
C GLU A 327 -3.69 2.11 -1.41
N ASP A 328 -4.98 2.38 -1.18
CA ASP A 328 -6.07 1.54 -1.68
C ASP A 328 -7.35 2.37 -1.83
N ILE A 329 -8.26 1.89 -2.69
CA ILE A 329 -9.49 2.59 -3.06
C ILE A 329 -10.70 1.76 -2.65
N ASN A 330 -11.69 2.39 -2.01
CA ASN A 330 -12.94 1.75 -1.64
C ASN A 330 -13.95 1.71 -2.80
N LYS A 331 -15.07 1.00 -2.62
CA LYS A 331 -16.13 0.87 -3.64
C LYS A 331 -16.72 2.21 -4.13
N ASP A 332 -16.65 3.26 -3.32
CA ASP A 332 -17.17 4.60 -3.65
C ASP A 332 -16.16 5.46 -4.39
N GLY A 333 -14.92 4.97 -4.55
CA GLY A 333 -13.80 5.65 -5.21
C GLY A 333 -13.06 6.62 -4.32
N ILE A 334 -13.12 6.43 -2.99
CA ILE A 334 -12.29 7.14 -2.02
C ILE A 334 -10.97 6.38 -1.87
N MET A 335 -9.87 7.05 -2.20
CA MET A 335 -8.52 6.57 -1.97
C MET A 335 -8.06 6.94 -0.56
N PHE A 336 -7.36 6.01 0.08
CA PHE A 336 -6.68 6.22 1.36
C PHE A 336 -5.19 6.00 1.18
N PHE A 337 -4.37 6.91 1.70
CA PHE A 337 -2.91 6.85 1.58
C PHE A 337 -2.23 7.54 2.76
N GLY A 338 -0.97 7.17 3.02
CA GLY A 338 -0.17 7.79 4.06
C GLY A 338 0.56 9.05 3.60
N LEU A 339 0.62 10.08 4.43
CA LEU A 339 1.54 11.20 4.26
C LEU A 339 2.72 10.98 5.22
N LEU A 340 3.81 10.41 4.70
CA LEU A 340 4.86 9.82 5.54
C LEU A 340 5.56 10.85 6.43
N GLY A 341 5.85 12.04 5.88
CA GLY A 341 6.50 13.11 6.65
C GLY A 341 5.59 13.78 7.66
N ASP A 342 4.27 13.74 7.41
CA ASP A 342 3.26 14.33 8.30
C ASP A 342 2.78 13.32 9.36
N VAL A 343 3.09 12.03 9.21
CA VAL A 343 2.69 10.94 10.11
C VAL A 343 1.15 10.82 10.21
N THR A 344 0.48 10.88 9.05
CA THR A 344 -0.98 10.85 8.95
C THR A 344 -1.49 9.93 7.85
N ILE A 345 -2.79 9.61 7.90
CA ILE A 345 -3.55 8.99 6.82
C ILE A 345 -4.50 10.06 6.25
N ALA A 346 -4.42 10.25 4.94
CA ALA A 346 -5.30 11.13 4.19
C ALA A 346 -6.32 10.31 3.39
N CYS A 347 -7.43 10.96 3.04
CA CYS A 347 -8.37 10.48 2.04
C CYS A 347 -8.47 11.45 0.86
N TRP A 348 -8.83 10.92 -0.30
CA TRP A 348 -9.09 11.69 -1.51
C TRP A 348 -10.18 11.02 -2.35
N SER A 349 -11.10 11.80 -2.91
CA SER A 349 -12.08 11.28 -3.87
C SER A 349 -11.46 11.27 -5.27
N THR A 350 -11.24 10.09 -5.84
CA THR A 350 -10.56 9.92 -7.14
C THR A 350 -11.28 10.58 -8.34
N GLY A 351 -12.55 10.97 -8.17
CA GLY A 351 -13.31 11.78 -9.14
C GLY A 351 -13.08 13.29 -9.08
N THR A 352 -12.14 13.80 -8.27
CA THR A 352 -11.79 15.24 -8.22
C THR A 352 -10.35 15.48 -8.63
N ASP A 353 -9.96 16.75 -8.81
CA ASP A 353 -8.54 17.11 -8.95
C ASP A 353 -7.70 16.50 -7.80
N TYR A 354 -6.47 16.13 -8.12
CA TYR A 354 -5.50 15.71 -7.11
C TYR A 354 -4.80 16.92 -6.51
N GLY A 355 -4.48 16.87 -5.22
CA GLY A 355 -3.69 17.87 -4.50
C GLY A 355 -4.25 18.21 -3.12
N THR A 356 -3.42 18.86 -2.30
CA THR A 356 -3.68 19.13 -0.87
C THR A 356 -5.02 19.80 -0.57
N LYS A 357 -5.56 20.62 -1.49
CA LYS A 357 -6.88 21.26 -1.33
C LYS A 357 -8.05 20.28 -1.37
N GLN A 358 -7.85 19.09 -1.93
CA GLN A 358 -8.86 18.05 -2.09
C GLN A 358 -8.66 16.87 -1.13
N PHE A 359 -7.62 16.92 -0.31
CA PHE A 359 -7.36 15.91 0.70
C PHE A 359 -8.02 16.30 2.02
N ASP A 360 -8.39 15.28 2.80
CA ASP A 360 -8.71 15.47 4.21
C ASP A 360 -7.90 14.49 5.05
N ILE A 361 -7.54 14.90 6.26
CA ILE A 361 -6.77 14.06 7.18
C ILE A 361 -7.75 13.27 8.04
N VAL A 362 -7.78 11.95 7.84
CA VAL A 362 -8.75 11.08 8.49
C VAL A 362 -8.19 10.31 9.68
N ALA A 363 -6.86 10.13 9.75
CA ALA A 363 -6.19 9.65 10.95
C ALA A 363 -4.89 10.41 11.19
N ASN A 364 -4.67 10.85 12.43
CA ASN A 364 -3.47 11.56 12.83
C ASN A 364 -3.09 11.14 14.24
N ASN A 365 -2.02 10.36 14.35
CA ASN A 365 -1.44 10.00 15.62
C ASN A 365 0.08 9.82 15.44
N PRO A 366 0.91 10.74 15.96
CA PRO A 366 2.35 10.73 15.73
C PRO A 366 3.06 9.49 16.32
N VAL A 367 2.40 8.75 17.22
CA VAL A 367 2.93 7.51 17.80
C VAL A 367 2.55 6.29 16.96
N THR A 368 1.29 6.20 16.52
CA THR A 368 0.78 4.98 15.88
C THR A 368 0.78 5.03 14.34
N MET A 369 0.92 6.19 13.72
CA MET A 369 0.88 6.39 12.26
C MET A 369 2.24 6.61 11.61
N GLN A 370 3.34 6.23 12.27
CA GLN A 370 4.66 6.23 11.65
C GLN A 370 4.70 5.21 10.52
N PHE A 371 5.23 5.61 9.37
CA PHE A 371 5.42 4.80 8.16
C PHE A 371 4.29 3.77 7.88
N PRO A 372 3.08 4.23 7.49
CA PRO A 372 2.00 3.36 7.03
C PRO A 372 2.39 2.66 5.71
N SER A 373 3.03 1.50 5.81
CA SER A 373 3.61 0.77 4.69
C SER A 373 2.64 -0.17 3.99
N GLY A 374 1.55 -0.54 4.68
CA GLY A 374 0.45 -1.37 4.18
C GLY A 374 -0.89 -0.71 4.48
N ILE A 375 -1.72 -0.55 3.45
CA ILE A 375 -3.08 -0.02 3.53
C ILE A 375 -3.96 -0.92 2.67
N LYS A 376 -5.06 -1.43 3.23
CA LYS A 376 -6.04 -2.24 2.49
C LYS A 376 -7.46 -1.81 2.84
N VAL A 377 -8.30 -1.70 1.83
CA VAL A 377 -9.76 -1.66 1.99
C VAL A 377 -10.28 -3.08 1.94
N ILE A 378 -10.84 -3.54 3.06
CA ILE A 378 -11.32 -4.91 3.22
C ILE A 378 -12.81 -4.91 3.53
N ARG A 379 -13.56 -5.78 2.87
CA ARG A 379 -14.96 -6.01 3.20
C ARG A 379 -15.07 -7.07 4.29
N ASN A 380 -15.63 -6.71 5.43
CA ASN A 380 -15.83 -7.65 6.55
C ASN A 380 -16.99 -8.62 6.29
N SER A 381 -17.18 -9.59 7.19
CA SER A 381 -18.23 -10.60 7.09
C SER A 381 -19.66 -10.05 7.12
N ARG A 382 -19.85 -8.79 7.55
CA ARG A 382 -21.14 -8.07 7.52
C ARG A 382 -21.36 -7.30 6.22
N GLY A 383 -20.40 -7.32 5.30
CA GLY A 383 -20.49 -6.60 4.03
C GLY A 383 -20.11 -5.12 4.12
N GLU A 384 -19.52 -4.69 5.24
CA GLU A 384 -19.08 -3.31 5.47
C GLU A 384 -17.58 -3.17 5.15
N GLU A 385 -17.13 -1.97 4.76
CA GLU A 385 -15.72 -1.73 4.44
C GLU A 385 -14.93 -1.23 5.65
N GLU A 386 -13.78 -1.86 5.89
CA GLU A 386 -12.80 -1.52 6.91
C GLU A 386 -11.50 -1.08 6.22
N LEU A 387 -10.86 -0.04 6.76
CA LEU A 387 -9.49 0.30 6.42
C LEU A 387 -8.55 -0.42 7.38
N TRP A 388 -7.70 -1.30 6.84
CA TRP A 388 -6.65 -1.98 7.57
C TRP A 388 -5.30 -1.34 7.25
N ILE A 389 -4.55 -1.01 8.29
CA ILE A 389 -3.29 -0.25 8.18
C ILE A 389 -2.20 -1.00 8.94
N LEU A 390 -1.11 -1.32 8.26
CA LEU A 390 0.15 -1.70 8.88
C LEU A 390 1.05 -0.47 8.99
N THR A 391 1.44 -0.14 10.21
CA THR A 391 2.43 0.90 10.49
C THR A 391 3.67 0.30 11.12
N SER A 392 4.82 0.85 10.73
CA SER A 392 6.12 0.45 11.27
C SER A 392 6.95 1.67 11.62
N ARG A 393 7.97 1.49 12.45
CA ARG A 393 9.01 2.50 12.67
C ARG A 393 10.16 2.26 11.70
N PHE A 394 9.85 2.24 10.40
CA PHE A 394 10.81 1.87 9.36
C PHE A 394 12.06 2.74 9.37
N GLN A 395 11.92 4.04 9.67
CA GLN A 395 13.06 4.96 9.83
C GLN A 395 14.04 4.51 10.93
N LYS A 396 13.54 3.86 11.99
CA LYS A 396 14.40 3.28 13.05
C LYS A 396 15.09 2.00 12.56
N ILE A 397 14.44 1.21 11.72
CA ILE A 397 15.05 0.03 11.08
C ILE A 397 16.16 0.48 10.13
N ALA A 398 15.86 1.43 9.23
CA ALA A 398 16.82 1.97 8.27
C ALA A 398 18.08 2.52 8.94
N ASN A 399 17.91 3.17 10.10
CA ASN A 399 19.01 3.75 10.87
C ASN A 399 19.64 2.78 11.90
N GLY A 400 19.16 1.54 12.01
CA GLY A 400 19.65 0.57 13.00
C GLY A 400 19.44 1.00 14.46
N SER A 401 18.43 1.83 14.74
CA SER A 401 18.16 2.44 16.06
C SER A 401 16.85 1.94 16.70
N LEU A 402 16.37 0.76 16.28
CA LEU A 402 15.15 0.16 16.82
C LEU A 402 15.31 -0.20 18.31
N ASN A 403 14.38 0.25 19.16
CA ASN A 403 14.34 -0.08 20.58
C ASN A 403 13.26 -1.13 20.85
N THR A 404 13.65 -2.35 21.24
CA THR A 404 12.70 -3.46 21.48
C THR A 404 12.03 -3.43 22.85
N ASN A 405 12.29 -2.41 23.68
CA ASN A 405 11.56 -2.20 24.92
C ASN A 405 10.26 -1.40 24.72
N GLU A 406 10.00 -0.93 23.50
CA GLU A 406 8.80 -0.18 23.15
C GLU A 406 8.15 -0.72 21.86
N PRO A 407 6.86 -0.42 21.63
CA PRO A 407 6.17 -0.89 20.43
C PRO A 407 6.67 -0.23 19.14
N ASN A 408 7.01 -1.06 18.16
CA ASN A 408 7.58 -0.65 16.88
C ASN A 408 6.69 -0.93 15.67
N PHE A 409 5.83 -1.95 15.74
CA PHE A 409 4.97 -2.38 14.62
C PHE A 409 3.53 -2.52 15.09
N ARG A 410 2.58 -2.13 14.23
CA ARG A 410 1.14 -2.21 14.54
C ARG A 410 0.36 -2.62 13.30
N ILE A 411 -0.66 -3.43 13.53
CA ILE A 411 -1.79 -3.58 12.60
C ILE A 411 -2.99 -2.91 13.26
N GLN A 412 -3.63 -2.01 12.52
CA GLN A 412 -4.75 -1.20 12.99
C GLN A 412 -5.93 -1.34 12.01
N ALA A 413 -7.15 -1.18 12.52
CA ALA A 413 -8.36 -1.27 11.70
C ALA A 413 -9.41 -0.24 12.13
N VAL A 414 -10.18 0.26 11.17
CA VAL A 414 -11.30 1.19 11.40
C VAL A 414 -12.37 1.03 10.32
N MET A 415 -13.63 1.22 10.67
CA MET A 415 -14.74 1.25 9.71
C MET A 415 -14.62 2.49 8.82
N ILE A 416 -14.67 2.32 7.49
CA ILE A 416 -14.48 3.44 6.55
C ILE A 416 -15.56 4.52 6.75
N ASP A 417 -16.83 4.13 6.86
CA ASP A 417 -17.95 5.05 7.12
C ASP A 417 -17.78 5.86 8.41
N GLU A 418 -17.06 5.30 9.38
CA GLU A 418 -16.75 5.99 10.61
C GLU A 418 -15.57 6.94 10.43
N LEU A 419 -14.53 6.49 9.71
CA LEU A 419 -13.29 7.21 9.43
C LEU A 419 -13.53 8.48 8.59
N VAL A 420 -14.35 8.41 7.54
CA VAL A 420 -14.61 9.57 6.66
C VAL A 420 -15.71 10.50 7.16
N ARG A 421 -16.39 10.17 8.27
CA ARG A 421 -17.54 10.94 8.75
C ARG A 421 -17.16 12.39 9.09
N GLY A 422 -17.80 13.34 8.42
CA GLY A 422 -17.55 14.77 8.57
C GLY A 422 -16.33 15.27 7.81
N SER A 423 -15.63 14.40 7.07
CA SER A 423 -14.52 14.78 6.19
C SER A 423 -15.03 15.26 4.83
N SER A 424 -14.20 15.96 4.09
CA SER A 424 -14.49 16.37 2.71
C SER A 424 -14.56 15.21 1.71
N CYS A 425 -14.14 14.00 2.11
CA CYS A 425 -14.26 12.79 1.30
C CYS A 425 -15.64 12.13 1.41
N GLN A 426 -16.43 12.46 2.44
CA GLN A 426 -17.75 11.87 2.63
C GLN A 426 -18.72 12.30 1.52
N GLY A 427 -19.44 11.33 0.93
CA GLY A 427 -20.53 11.61 -0.01
C GLY A 427 -20.10 12.11 -1.39
N LYS A 428 -18.80 12.20 -1.67
CA LYS A 428 -18.30 12.40 -3.03
C LYS A 428 -18.34 11.05 -3.76
N HIS A 429 -19.21 10.95 -4.77
CA HIS A 429 -19.33 9.75 -5.58
C HIS A 429 -18.36 9.78 -6.76
N TYR A 430 -17.63 8.69 -6.97
CA TYR A 430 -16.82 8.48 -8.16
C TYR A 430 -17.65 8.52 -9.46
N SER A 431 -17.14 9.22 -10.46
CA SER A 431 -17.55 9.15 -11.86
C SER A 431 -16.32 9.18 -12.75
N GLN A 432 -16.16 8.19 -13.64
CA GLN A 432 -15.00 8.06 -14.50
C GLN A 432 -14.82 9.27 -15.44
N ASN A 433 -15.92 9.89 -15.88
CA ASN A 433 -15.90 11.09 -16.72
C ASN A 433 -15.21 12.29 -16.03
N GLN A 434 -15.11 12.29 -14.70
CA GLN A 434 -14.47 13.37 -13.94
C GLN A 434 -12.94 13.24 -13.88
N ILE A 435 -12.40 12.02 -14.04
CA ILE A 435 -10.94 11.77 -14.02
C ILE A 435 -10.26 12.41 -15.24
N ALA A 436 -10.87 12.27 -16.42
CA ALA A 436 -10.37 12.84 -17.66
C ALA A 436 -10.35 14.38 -17.64
N GLY A 437 -11.31 15.00 -16.96
CA GLY A 437 -11.36 16.46 -16.79
C GLY A 437 -10.34 17.01 -15.79
N ALA A 438 -9.98 16.23 -14.77
CA ALA A 438 -9.06 16.64 -13.71
C ALA A 438 -7.56 16.64 -14.11
N SER A 439 -7.24 16.03 -15.26
CA SER A 439 -5.88 15.85 -15.76
C SER A 439 -5.55 16.69 -17.00
N SER A 440 -6.53 17.43 -17.56
CA SER A 440 -6.36 18.19 -18.80
C SER A 440 -5.56 19.49 -18.59
N GLY A 441 -4.26 19.37 -18.34
CA GLY A 441 -3.26 20.44 -18.39
C GLY A 441 -2.39 20.42 -19.65
N TYR A 442 -2.39 19.34 -20.43
CA TYR A 442 -1.63 19.21 -21.67
C TYR A 442 -2.55 19.01 -22.89
N GLY A 443 -3.38 20.02 -23.17
CA GLY A 443 -3.94 20.20 -24.50
C GLY A 443 -2.90 20.88 -25.38
N LEU A 444 -2.05 20.10 -26.06
CA LEU A 444 -1.35 20.62 -27.23
C LEU A 444 -2.40 21.05 -28.25
N SER A 445 -2.52 22.36 -28.43
CA SER A 445 -3.22 23.00 -29.54
C SER A 445 -2.57 22.57 -30.85
N GLY A 446 -2.97 21.40 -31.35
CA GLY A 446 -2.73 20.98 -32.72
C GLY A 446 -3.69 21.74 -33.62
N LYS A 447 -3.28 22.94 -34.06
CA LYS A 447 -3.90 23.57 -35.23
C LYS A 447 -3.82 22.59 -36.39
N ARG A 448 -4.99 22.16 -36.89
CA ARG A 448 -5.11 21.63 -38.24
C ARG A 448 -4.67 22.74 -39.20
N GLY A 449 -3.57 22.51 -39.89
CA GLY A 449 -3.17 23.16 -41.13
C GLY A 449 -3.04 22.09 -42.20
#